data_AF-A0A1G9UVF6-F1
#
_entry.id   AF-A0A1G9UVF6-F1
#
_cell.length_a   1.000
_cell.length_b   1.000
_cell.length_c   1.000
_cell.angle_alpha   90.00
_cell.angle_beta   90.00
_cell.angle_gamma   90.00
#
_symmetry.space_group_name_H-M   'P 1'
#
loop_
_entity.id
_entity.type
_entity.pdbx_description
1 polymer ?
#
loop_
_entity_poly.entity_id
_entity_poly.type
_entity_poly.pdbx_seq_one_letter_code
_entity_poly.pdbx_strand_id
1 'polypeptide(L)'
;MNYKNRLILTLIPVLSYQISNAQQIIPLYPGKIPNSKVSANEEQKTANALVDTVSRKVSVPTLTIFVPLKSQNNGSAVIICPGGGSAIR
;
A
#
# COMPACT_ATOMS: atom_id res chain seq x y z
N MET A 1 15.86 40.17 -14.43
CA MET A 1 14.90 39.04 -14.49
C MET A 1 13.62 39.49 -13.77
N ASN A 2 12.51 39.66 -14.49
CA ASN A 2 11.28 40.26 -13.95
C ASN A 2 10.68 39.43 -12.80
N TYR A 3 10.10 40.08 -11.79
CA TYR A 3 9.46 39.40 -10.64
C TYR A 3 8.39 38.41 -11.10
N LYS A 4 7.69 38.70 -12.20
CA LYS A 4 6.76 37.79 -12.89
C LYS A 4 7.42 36.48 -13.30
N ASN A 5 8.65 36.52 -13.85
CA ASN A 5 9.39 35.32 -14.25
C ASN A 5 9.92 34.54 -13.05
N ARG A 6 10.22 35.21 -11.92
CA ARG A 6 10.56 34.53 -10.66
C ARG A 6 9.36 33.83 -10.02
N LEU A 7 8.19 34.46 -10.09
CA LEU A 7 6.93 33.94 -9.54
C LEU A 7 6.39 32.76 -10.35
N ILE A 8 6.59 32.78 -11.68
CA ILE A 8 6.28 31.64 -12.57
C ILE A 8 7.22 30.45 -12.31
N LEU A 9 8.52 30.71 -12.08
CA LEU A 9 9.52 29.64 -11.86
C LEU A 9 9.27 28.85 -10.56
N THR A 10 8.69 29.49 -9.53
CA THR A 10 8.37 28.81 -8.26
C THR A 10 7.00 28.13 -8.24
N LEU A 11 6.06 28.52 -9.11
CA LEU A 11 4.69 27.97 -9.11
C LEU A 11 4.60 26.58 -9.77
N ILE A 12 5.45 26.30 -10.76
CA ILE A 12 5.45 25.06 -11.55
C ILE A 12 5.75 23.79 -10.72
N PRO A 13 6.78 23.73 -9.85
CA PRO A 13 7.08 22.51 -9.09
C PRO A 13 6.05 22.17 -8.00
N VAL A 14 5.27 23.15 -7.53
CA VAL A 14 4.24 22.96 -6.49
C VAL A 14 3.02 22.21 -7.05
N LEU A 15 2.71 22.37 -8.33
CA LEU A 15 1.57 21.67 -8.97
C LEU A 15 1.87 20.21 -9.34
N SER A 16 3.14 19.82 -9.44
CA SER A 16 3.58 18.48 -9.83
C SER A 16 3.62 17.45 -8.69
N TYR A 17 3.16 17.79 -7.49
CA TYR A 17 3.10 16.88 -6.33
C TYR A 17 1.99 15.81 -6.42
N GLN A 18 1.51 15.50 -7.62
CA GLN A 18 0.37 14.60 -7.80
C GLN A 18 0.78 13.14 -7.59
N ILE A 19 0.54 12.69 -6.36
CA ILE A 19 0.04 11.37 -5.95
C ILE A 19 0.64 10.17 -6.72
N SER A 20 1.83 9.76 -6.30
CA SER A 20 2.32 8.41 -6.58
C SER A 20 1.52 7.40 -5.74
N ASN A 21 0.52 6.74 -6.35
CA ASN A 21 -0.12 5.55 -5.79
C ASN A 21 0.60 4.31 -6.33
N ALA A 22 1.69 3.91 -5.66
CA ALA A 22 2.43 2.72 -6.06
C ALA A 22 1.69 1.41 -5.74
N GLN A 23 0.80 1.43 -4.73
CA GLN A 23 0.24 0.22 -4.14
C GLN A 23 -1.26 0.29 -3.97
N GLN A 24 -1.99 -0.70 -4.49
CA GLN A 24 -3.43 -0.82 -4.25
C GLN A 24 -3.68 -1.85 -3.14
N ILE A 25 -4.31 -1.41 -2.05
CA ILE A 25 -4.71 -2.27 -0.93
C ILE A 25 -6.23 -2.33 -0.89
N ILE A 26 -6.80 -3.52 -1.00
CA ILE A 26 -8.25 -3.76 -0.92
C ILE A 26 -8.58 -4.80 0.15
N PRO A 27 -9.74 -4.73 0.82
CA PRO A 27 -10.14 -5.79 1.75
C PRO A 27 -10.38 -7.10 0.98
N LEU A 28 -10.00 -8.24 1.57
CA LEU A 28 -10.26 -9.56 0.98
C LEU A 28 -11.77 -9.87 0.97
N TYR A 29 -12.48 -9.41 1.99
CA TYR A 29 -13.92 -9.60 2.13
C TYR A 29 -14.63 -8.23 2.13
N PRO A 30 -15.74 -8.07 1.38
CA PRO A 30 -16.49 -6.81 1.35
C PRO A 30 -17.31 -6.53 2.63
N GLY A 31 -17.37 -7.49 3.55
CA GLY A 31 -18.18 -7.41 4.76
C GLY A 31 -17.59 -8.26 5.90
N LYS A 32 -18.46 -8.93 6.66
CA LYS A 32 -18.03 -9.75 7.79
C LYS A 32 -17.06 -10.85 7.33
N ILE A 33 -15.93 -10.96 8.01
CA ILE A 33 -14.93 -11.99 7.76
C ILE A 33 -15.52 -13.35 8.17
N PRO A 34 -15.57 -14.35 7.28
CA PRO A 34 -16.08 -15.67 7.61
C PRO A 34 -15.30 -16.30 8.77
N ASN A 35 -16.00 -16.92 9.73
CA ASN A 35 -15.42 -17.60 10.89
C ASN A 35 -14.47 -16.74 11.76
N SER A 36 -14.52 -15.41 11.67
CA SER A 36 -13.72 -14.55 12.54
C SER A 36 -14.34 -14.44 13.94
N LYS A 37 -13.45 -14.44 14.95
CA LYS A 37 -13.81 -13.98 16.30
C LYS A 37 -13.71 -12.46 16.31
N VAL A 38 -14.60 -11.80 17.05
CA VAL A 38 -14.50 -10.37 17.28
C VAL A 38 -13.27 -10.12 18.14
N SER A 39 -12.28 -9.43 17.59
CA SER A 39 -11.06 -9.02 18.28
C SER A 39 -10.69 -7.61 17.85
N ALA A 40 -9.95 -6.88 18.70
CA ALA A 40 -9.38 -5.60 18.30
C ALA A 40 -8.43 -5.79 17.12
N ASN A 41 -8.33 -4.77 16.26
CA ASN A 41 -7.34 -4.78 15.19
C ASN A 41 -5.96 -4.43 15.76
N GLU A 42 -5.08 -5.44 15.84
CA GLU A 42 -3.71 -5.30 16.32
C GLU A 42 -2.67 -5.51 15.20
N GLU A 43 -3.07 -5.35 13.94
CA GLU A 43 -2.16 -5.54 12.81
C GLU A 43 -0.92 -4.64 12.94
N GLN A 44 0.26 -5.25 12.85
CA GLN A 44 1.54 -4.55 12.86
C GLN A 44 2.28 -4.82 11.57
N LYS A 45 2.75 -3.76 10.93
CA LYS A 45 3.65 -3.81 9.78
C LYS A 45 5.02 -3.33 10.23
N THR A 46 6.02 -4.19 10.13
CA THR A 46 7.40 -3.86 10.49
C THR A 46 8.29 -4.04 9.28
N ALA A 47 9.08 -3.01 8.97
CA ALA A 47 10.08 -3.11 7.91
C ALA A 47 11.09 -4.23 8.25
N ASN A 48 11.45 -5.03 7.26
CA ASN A 48 12.39 -6.12 7.41
C ASN A 48 13.41 -6.08 6.28
N ALA A 49 14.69 -6.11 6.61
CA ALA A 49 15.77 -6.03 5.64
C ALA A 49 15.79 -7.21 4.63
N LEU A 50 15.13 -8.33 4.93
CA LEU A 50 15.08 -9.53 4.08
C LEU A 50 13.86 -9.58 3.15
N VAL A 51 12.72 -9.00 3.54
CA VAL A 51 11.42 -9.18 2.83
C VAL A 51 10.58 -7.89 2.77
N ASP A 52 11.25 -6.73 2.81
CA ASP A 52 10.68 -5.37 2.80
C ASP A 52 9.77 -5.06 3.99
N THR A 53 8.63 -5.73 4.12
CA THR A 53 7.69 -5.56 5.22
C THR A 53 7.13 -6.89 5.71
N VAL A 54 7.19 -7.12 7.02
CA VAL A 54 6.55 -8.26 7.69
C VAL A 54 5.28 -7.76 8.38
N SER A 55 4.14 -8.36 8.01
CA SER A 55 2.85 -8.11 8.67
C SER A 55 2.59 -9.18 9.74
N ARG A 56 2.16 -8.77 10.94
CA ARG A 56 1.85 -9.64 12.08
C ARG A 56 0.46 -9.30 12.64
N LYS A 57 -0.18 -10.27 13.28
CA LYS A 57 -1.50 -10.12 13.94
C LYS A 57 -2.58 -9.55 12.99
N VAL A 58 -2.59 -10.01 11.74
CA VAL A 58 -3.56 -9.55 10.74
C VAL A 58 -4.95 -10.02 11.17
N SER A 59 -5.81 -9.06 11.52
CA SER A 59 -7.20 -9.33 11.92
C SER A 59 -8.20 -8.97 10.82
N VAL A 60 -7.82 -8.03 9.95
CA VAL A 60 -8.60 -7.60 8.78
C VAL A 60 -7.82 -8.01 7.53
N PRO A 61 -8.21 -9.12 6.87
CA PRO A 61 -7.46 -9.61 5.72
C PRO A 61 -7.62 -8.63 4.54
N THR A 62 -6.49 -8.28 3.94
CA THR A 62 -6.41 -7.39 2.77
C THR A 62 -5.62 -8.07 1.65
N LEU A 63 -5.79 -7.58 0.43
CA LEU A 63 -5.00 -7.93 -0.75
C LEU A 63 -4.21 -6.70 -1.14
N THR A 64 -2.89 -6.85 -1.22
CA THR A 64 -1.98 -5.78 -1.66
C THR A 64 -1.49 -6.12 -3.07
N ILE A 65 -1.81 -5.27 -4.05
CA ILE A 65 -1.59 -5.53 -5.48
C ILE A 65 -0.42 -4.66 -5.95
N PHE A 66 0.65 -5.33 -6.41
CA PHE A 66 1.81 -4.74 -7.08
C PHE A 66 1.65 -4.95 -8.59
N VAL A 67 1.36 -3.87 -9.30
CA VAL A 67 1.34 -3.87 -10.76
C VAL A 67 2.68 -3.35 -11.31
N PRO A 68 3.17 -3.88 -12.44
CA PRO A 68 4.38 -3.38 -13.06
C PRO A 68 4.17 -1.96 -13.57
N LEU A 69 5.26 -1.20 -13.67
CA LEU A 69 5.24 0.09 -14.35
C LEU A 69 4.71 -0.08 -15.77
N LYS A 70 3.92 0.89 -16.26
CA LYS A 70 3.35 0.86 -17.61
C LYS A 70 4.41 0.64 -18.70
N SER A 71 5.63 1.14 -18.50
CA SER A 71 6.78 0.98 -19.39
C SER A 71 7.40 -0.43 -19.39
N GLN A 72 7.14 -1.23 -18.35
CA GLN A 72 7.64 -2.60 -18.17
C GLN A 72 6.50 -3.61 -18.05
N ASN A 73 5.32 -3.26 -18.57
CA ASN A 73 4.13 -4.10 -18.46
C ASN A 73 4.27 -5.36 -19.33
N ASN A 74 4.70 -6.45 -18.71
CA ASN A 74 4.81 -7.78 -19.29
C ASN A 74 3.57 -8.66 -19.03
N GLY A 75 2.49 -8.07 -18.50
CA GLY A 75 1.26 -8.78 -18.16
C GLY A 75 1.29 -9.53 -16.82
N SER A 76 2.40 -9.47 -16.07
CA SER A 76 2.53 -10.12 -14.76
C SER A 76 2.25 -9.12 -13.62
N ALA A 77 1.59 -9.57 -12.56
CA ALA A 77 1.36 -8.79 -11.34
C ALA A 77 1.61 -9.66 -10.10
N VAL A 78 1.99 -9.03 -8.98
CA VAL A 78 2.19 -9.71 -7.69
C VAL A 78 1.08 -9.30 -6.73
N ILE A 79 0.41 -10.28 -6.13
CA ILE A 79 -0.60 -10.05 -5.10
C ILE A 79 -0.08 -10.62 -3.79
N ILE A 80 0.06 -9.77 -2.78
CA ILE A 80 0.44 -10.18 -1.43
C ILE A 80 -0.83 -10.31 -0.59
N CYS A 81 -1.02 -11.52 -0.05
CA CYS A 81 -2.07 -11.87 0.89
C CYS A 81 -1.45 -11.97 2.30
N PRO A 82 -1.40 -10.88 3.08
CA PRO A 82 -0.96 -10.94 4.48
C PRO A 82 -1.76 -12.01 5.24
N GLY A 83 -1.06 -12.97 5.84
CA GLY A 83 -1.69 -14.11 6.50
C GLY A 83 -2.38 -13.73 7.80
N GLY A 84 -3.55 -14.31 8.07
CA GLY A 84 -4.30 -14.21 9.33
C GLY A 84 -3.83 -15.19 10.40
N GLY A 85 -2.52 -15.45 10.47
CA GLY A 85 -1.95 -16.39 11.43
C GLY A 85 -2.23 -15.91 12.84
N SER A 86 -3.20 -16.53 13.51
CA SER A 86 -3.20 -16.56 14.97
C SER A 86 -1.81 -17.03 15.36
N ALA A 87 -1.05 -16.19 16.05
CA ALA A 87 0.13 -16.67 16.72
C ALA A 87 -0.38 -17.70 17.73
N ILE A 88 -0.40 -18.97 17.32
CA ILE A 88 -0.51 -20.09 18.22
C ILE A 88 0.71 -19.95 19.14
N ARG A 89 0.43 -19.49 20.35
CA ARG A 89 1.32 -19.64 21.49
C ARG A 89 1.53 -21.11 21.77
#